data_AF-A0A9E3BIL7-F1
#
_entry.id   AF-A0A9E3BIL7-F1
#
_cell.length_a   1.000
_cell.length_b   1.000
_cell.length_c   1.000
_cell.angle_alpha   90.00
_cell.angle_beta   90.00
_cell.angle_gamma   90.00
#
_symmetry.space_group_name_H-M   'P 1'
#
loop_
_entity.id
_entity.type
_entity.pdbx_description
1 polymer ?
#
loop_
_entity_poly.entity_id
_entity_poly.type
_entity_poly.pdbx_seq_one_letter_code
_entity_poly.pdbx_strand_id
1 'polypeptide(L)'
;MAFTLRITFSGLCLFVPEPAADGNTGRMHVLMPSMFGHCSGADRHVAAVAYDTGHLAPGGTPTGITALAPISGRQVTPVAGEEASLALCGHIPDLREITQRPVDPDHLGSDLGKKLAARVTLGAGRITRVSPGVCWEWRPGEFRPIAHRVEWEIPDVEGEQLTLVSELIGGGGEQKALGTLFPMGGRVNLVVYHETTQDLPPEPLSVDSQPVPARGFTPHHFTAYYTLFGGPVSTVLPRFAGKLADCPPPANPCEPIPPDMGGMPYTCLVAGVGSGGGTGG
;
A
#
# COMPACT_ATOMS: atom_id res chain seq x y z
N MET A 1 -19.95 -19.51 -9.06
CA MET A 1 -18.78 -19.08 -9.85
C MET A 1 -17.84 -18.34 -8.91
N ALA A 2 -16.55 -18.29 -9.24
CA ALA A 2 -15.55 -17.58 -8.45
C ALA A 2 -14.56 -16.88 -9.38
N PHE A 3 -13.90 -15.84 -8.88
CA PHE A 3 -12.89 -15.08 -9.63
C PHE A 3 -11.69 -14.74 -8.74
N THR A 4 -10.58 -14.33 -9.35
CA THR A 4 -9.44 -13.79 -8.62
C THR A 4 -9.57 -12.29 -8.46
N LEU A 5 -9.41 -11.76 -7.26
CA LEU A 5 -9.20 -10.32 -7.05
C LEU A 5 -7.70 -10.04 -6.94
N ARG A 6 -7.18 -9.19 -7.82
CA ARG A 6 -5.81 -8.67 -7.77
C ARG A 6 -5.84 -7.21 -7.39
N ILE A 7 -5.08 -6.83 -6.36
CA ILE A 7 -4.96 -5.47 -5.86
C ILE A 7 -3.49 -5.07 -5.95
N THR A 8 -3.19 -4.02 -6.71
CA THR A 8 -1.84 -3.44 -6.76
C THR A 8 -1.81 -2.23 -5.85
N PHE A 9 -0.97 -2.24 -4.81
CA PHE A 9 -0.68 -1.06 -4.02
C PHE A 9 0.51 -0.31 -4.63
N SER A 10 0.37 0.99 -4.83
CA SER A 10 1.40 1.85 -5.40
C SER A 10 1.53 3.12 -4.58
N GLY A 11 2.77 3.53 -4.30
CA GLY A 11 3.03 4.78 -3.60
C GLY A 11 3.39 4.62 -2.13
N LEU A 12 3.06 5.62 -1.32
CA LEU A 12 3.45 5.74 0.07
C LEU A 12 2.52 4.90 0.97
N CYS A 13 2.71 3.58 1.03
CA CYS A 13 1.90 2.68 1.87
C CYS A 13 2.72 2.02 2.99
N LEU A 14 2.08 1.79 4.14
CA LEU A 14 2.61 1.05 5.29
C LEU A 14 1.80 -0.24 5.47
N PHE A 15 2.44 -1.39 5.27
CA PHE A 15 1.84 -2.70 5.52
C PHE A 15 1.92 -3.03 7.00
N VAL A 16 0.78 -3.33 7.62
CA VAL A 16 0.67 -3.64 9.04
C VAL A 16 -0.02 -4.98 9.21
N PRO A 17 0.74 -6.06 9.42
CA PRO A 17 0.17 -7.32 9.85
C PRO A 17 -0.45 -7.14 11.24
N GLU A 18 -1.74 -7.44 11.36
CA GLU A 18 -2.47 -7.56 12.60
C GLU A 18 -2.73 -9.05 12.85
N PRO A 19 -1.94 -9.71 13.72
CA PRO A 19 -2.21 -11.08 14.12
C PRO A 19 -3.59 -11.17 14.78
N ALA A 20 -4.20 -12.33 14.67
CA ALA A 20 -5.42 -12.62 15.40
C ALA A 20 -5.26 -12.44 16.91
N ALA A 21 -6.24 -11.80 17.54
CA ALA A 21 -6.50 -11.95 18.97
C ALA A 21 -7.59 -13.00 19.20
N ASP A 22 -7.41 -13.86 20.20
CA ASP A 22 -8.46 -14.69 20.80
C ASP A 22 -9.32 -15.50 19.83
N GLY A 23 -8.69 -16.21 18.88
CA GLY A 23 -9.36 -17.19 18.02
C GLY A 23 -9.96 -16.63 16.72
N ASN A 24 -9.80 -15.34 16.43
CA ASN A 24 -10.05 -14.80 15.10
C ASN A 24 -8.90 -15.14 14.14
N THR A 25 -8.99 -14.68 12.89
CA THR A 25 -7.91 -14.75 11.91
C THR A 25 -7.27 -13.38 11.70
N GLY A 26 -5.98 -13.39 11.35
CA GLY A 26 -5.20 -12.17 11.20
C GLY A 26 -5.61 -11.37 9.96
N ARG A 27 -5.27 -10.08 9.94
CA ARG A 27 -5.57 -9.17 8.83
C ARG A 27 -4.32 -8.41 8.41
N MET A 28 -4.23 -8.09 7.13
CA MET A 28 -3.23 -7.14 6.63
C MET A 28 -3.90 -5.78 6.46
N HIS A 29 -3.44 -4.77 7.21
CA HIS A 29 -3.83 -3.39 6.96
C HIS A 29 -2.80 -2.72 6.09
N VAL A 30 -3.24 -1.98 5.08
CA VAL A 30 -2.40 -1.11 4.27
C VAL A 30 -2.79 0.32 4.61
N LEU A 31 -1.94 0.98 5.40
CA LEU A 31 -2.15 2.33 5.88
C LEU A 31 -1.50 3.33 4.92
N MET A 32 -2.25 4.35 4.54
CA MET A 32 -1.76 5.47 3.75
C MET A 32 -1.65 6.68 4.69
N PRO A 33 -0.44 7.10 5.09
CA PRO A 33 -0.29 8.19 6.05
C PRO A 33 -0.77 9.53 5.46
N SER A 34 -1.31 10.39 6.30
CA SER A 34 -1.67 11.75 5.92
C SER A 34 -0.42 12.59 5.68
N MET A 35 -0.43 13.39 4.61
CA MET A 35 0.65 14.33 4.30
C MET A 35 0.48 15.69 5.00
N PHE A 36 -0.53 15.84 5.87
CA PHE A 36 -0.82 17.10 6.55
C PHE A 36 0.38 17.54 7.40
N GLY A 37 0.93 18.72 7.10
CA GLY A 37 2.11 19.25 7.79
C GLY A 37 3.47 18.71 7.30
N HIS A 38 3.48 17.79 6.32
CA HIS A 38 4.71 17.15 5.81
C HIS A 38 5.03 17.51 4.36
N CYS A 39 4.02 17.79 3.53
CA CYS A 39 4.20 18.24 2.13
C CYS A 39 3.10 19.25 1.73
N SER A 40 3.38 20.09 0.72
CA SER A 40 2.41 21.05 0.17
C SER A 40 2.52 21.11 -1.36
N GLY A 41 1.45 21.53 -2.04
CA GLY A 41 1.45 21.71 -3.49
C GLY A 41 1.49 20.39 -4.27
N ALA A 42 2.34 20.32 -5.30
CA ALA A 42 2.45 19.20 -6.24
C ALA A 42 2.97 17.90 -5.60
N ASP A 43 3.61 17.98 -4.43
CA ASP A 43 4.12 16.82 -3.69
C ASP A 43 3.07 16.19 -2.77
N ARG A 44 1.81 16.64 -2.84
CA ARG A 44 0.74 16.07 -2.02
C ARG A 44 0.31 14.72 -2.59
N HIS A 45 0.50 13.67 -1.79
CA HIS A 45 -0.02 12.34 -2.11
C HIS A 45 -1.55 12.31 -1.97
N VAL A 46 -2.20 11.61 -2.89
CA VAL A 46 -3.65 11.41 -2.95
C VAL A 46 -3.94 9.93 -2.89
N ALA A 47 -4.89 9.55 -2.04
CA ALA A 47 -5.36 8.19 -1.90
C ALA A 47 -6.56 7.92 -2.83
N ALA A 48 -6.42 6.96 -3.75
CA ALA A 48 -7.46 6.61 -4.71
C ALA A 48 -7.46 5.12 -5.05
N VAL A 49 -8.64 4.59 -5.38
CA VAL A 49 -8.78 3.27 -6.03
C VAL A 49 -9.03 3.49 -7.51
N ALA A 50 -8.39 2.68 -8.34
CA ALA A 50 -8.53 2.69 -9.77
C ALA A 50 -8.80 1.29 -10.32
N TYR A 51 -9.53 1.23 -11.43
CA TYR A 51 -9.80 0.02 -12.18
C TYR A 51 -10.16 0.36 -13.63
N ASP A 52 -9.95 -0.59 -14.54
CA ASP A 52 -10.38 -0.47 -15.92
C ASP A 52 -11.92 -0.47 -15.99
N THR A 53 -12.50 0.49 -16.71
CA THR A 53 -13.96 0.65 -16.83
C THR A 53 -14.66 -0.52 -17.52
N GLY A 54 -13.92 -1.39 -18.22
CA GLY A 54 -14.42 -2.67 -18.72
C GLY A 54 -14.97 -3.57 -17.61
N HIS A 55 -14.48 -3.42 -16.37
CA HIS A 55 -15.04 -4.12 -15.21
C HIS A 55 -16.47 -3.67 -14.84
N LEU A 56 -17.00 -2.57 -15.39
CA LEU A 56 -18.34 -2.07 -15.02
C LEU A 56 -19.49 -2.78 -15.75
N ALA A 57 -19.20 -3.71 -16.65
CA ALA A 57 -20.20 -4.45 -17.41
C ALA A 57 -19.98 -5.97 -17.33
N PRO A 58 -21.04 -6.78 -17.18
CA PRO A 58 -20.94 -8.24 -17.30
C PRO A 58 -20.35 -8.63 -18.66
N GLY A 59 -19.33 -9.48 -18.65
CA GLY A 59 -18.65 -9.91 -19.87
C GLY A 59 -17.81 -8.83 -20.56
N GLY A 60 -17.49 -7.74 -19.84
CA GLY A 60 -16.66 -6.65 -20.36
C GLY A 60 -15.26 -7.09 -20.81
N THR A 61 -14.65 -6.25 -21.63
CA THR A 61 -13.26 -6.38 -22.09
C THR A 61 -12.48 -5.14 -21.68
N PRO A 62 -11.13 -5.21 -21.54
CA PRO A 62 -10.32 -4.06 -21.20
C PRO A 62 -10.59 -2.89 -22.15
N THR A 63 -10.90 -1.71 -21.60
CA THR A 63 -11.16 -0.50 -22.37
C THR A 63 -9.94 0.40 -22.47
N GLY A 64 -8.97 0.24 -21.57
CA GLY A 64 -7.86 1.18 -21.39
C GLY A 64 -8.27 2.48 -20.71
N ILE A 65 -9.56 2.66 -20.39
CA ILE A 65 -10.09 3.83 -19.68
C ILE A 65 -10.16 3.48 -18.20
N THR A 66 -9.37 4.18 -17.40
CA THR A 66 -9.29 3.99 -15.95
C THR A 66 -10.34 4.83 -15.23
N ALA A 67 -11.22 4.19 -14.47
CA ALA A 67 -11.99 4.86 -13.44
C ALA A 67 -11.09 5.14 -12.23
N LEU A 68 -11.19 6.33 -11.65
CA LEU A 68 -10.41 6.74 -10.48
C LEU A 68 -11.36 7.29 -9.41
N ALA A 69 -11.44 6.59 -8.27
CA ALA A 69 -12.31 6.94 -7.17
C ALA A 69 -11.47 7.37 -5.94
N PRO A 70 -11.56 8.62 -5.47
CA PRO A 70 -10.82 9.06 -4.29
C PRO A 70 -11.36 8.39 -3.02
N ILE A 71 -10.44 7.94 -2.16
CA ILE A 71 -10.72 7.28 -0.88
C ILE A 71 -10.15 8.06 0.32
N SER A 72 -9.91 9.36 0.17
CA SER A 72 -9.39 10.21 1.24
C SER A 72 -10.33 10.24 2.47
N GLY A 73 -9.76 9.98 3.65
CA GLY A 73 -10.48 9.83 4.92
C GLY A 73 -11.32 8.55 5.02
N ARG A 74 -11.10 7.58 4.13
CA ARG A 74 -11.92 6.38 4.02
C ARG A 74 -11.11 5.10 4.14
N GLN A 75 -11.79 4.05 4.56
CA GLN A 75 -11.32 2.69 4.51
C GLN A 75 -12.00 1.90 3.39
N VAL A 76 -11.30 0.92 2.83
CA VAL A 76 -11.84 -0.05 1.87
C VAL A 76 -11.53 -1.46 2.37
N THR A 77 -12.54 -2.32 2.39
CA THR A 77 -12.38 -3.75 2.70
C THR A 77 -12.92 -4.52 1.50
N PRO A 78 -12.09 -4.83 0.49
CA PRO A 78 -12.57 -5.39 -0.77
C PRO A 78 -13.26 -6.74 -0.57
N VAL A 79 -12.64 -7.63 0.21
CA VAL A 79 -13.18 -8.96 0.52
C VAL A 79 -12.94 -9.21 2.00
N ALA A 80 -14.02 -9.54 2.72
CA ALA A 80 -13.91 -10.11 4.05
C ALA A 80 -13.45 -11.56 3.94
N GLY A 81 -12.57 -11.99 4.82
CA GLY A 81 -12.07 -13.35 4.83
C GLY A 81 -11.16 -13.60 6.02
N GLU A 82 -10.67 -14.83 6.09
CA GLU A 82 -9.94 -15.33 7.26
C GLU A 82 -8.55 -15.93 6.92
N GLU A 83 -8.18 -15.95 5.64
CA GLU A 83 -6.95 -16.58 5.16
C GLU A 83 -5.95 -15.55 4.60
N ALA A 84 -5.74 -14.44 5.30
CA ALA A 84 -4.69 -13.49 4.95
C ALA A 84 -3.31 -14.03 5.33
N SER A 85 -2.42 -14.15 4.36
CA SER A 85 -1.00 -14.33 4.60
C SER A 85 -0.40 -13.03 5.12
N LEU A 86 0.02 -13.03 6.38
CA LEU A 86 0.68 -11.91 7.03
C LEU A 86 2.18 -11.78 6.69
N ALA A 87 2.72 -12.72 5.90
CA ALA A 87 4.12 -12.72 5.50
C ALA A 87 4.43 -11.58 4.53
N LEU A 88 5.53 -10.88 4.80
CA LEU A 88 6.11 -9.85 3.95
C LEU A 88 7.46 -10.32 3.42
N CYS A 89 7.82 -9.91 2.21
CA CYS A 89 9.14 -10.21 1.63
C CYS A 89 10.13 -9.07 1.87
N GLY A 90 11.42 -9.34 1.61
CA GLY A 90 12.53 -8.43 1.92
C GLY A 90 12.56 -7.13 1.12
N HIS A 91 11.66 -6.94 0.14
CA HIS A 91 11.47 -5.66 -0.56
C HIS A 91 10.53 -4.69 0.20
N ILE A 92 9.87 -5.15 1.26
CA ILE A 92 8.99 -4.33 2.11
C ILE A 92 9.61 -4.32 3.51
N PRO A 93 10.63 -3.45 3.76
CA PRO A 93 11.37 -3.47 5.02
C PRO A 93 10.49 -3.02 6.19
N ASP A 94 10.74 -3.59 7.37
CA ASP A 94 10.03 -3.24 8.60
C ASP A 94 10.61 -1.95 9.21
N LEU A 95 9.84 -0.88 9.21
CA LEU A 95 10.22 0.43 9.74
C LEU A 95 10.42 0.42 11.26
N ARG A 96 9.94 -0.61 11.98
CA ARG A 96 10.25 -0.81 13.41
C ARG A 96 11.72 -0.99 13.68
N GLU A 97 12.46 -1.49 12.70
CA GLU A 97 13.90 -1.55 12.76
C GLU A 97 14.50 -0.17 13.06
N ILE A 98 13.94 0.90 12.48
CA ILE A 98 14.37 2.27 12.73
C ILE A 98 13.63 2.86 13.94
N THR A 99 12.31 2.75 13.98
CA THR A 99 11.48 3.47 14.96
C THR A 99 11.54 2.84 16.34
N GLN A 100 11.88 1.55 16.45
CA GLN A 100 11.90 0.76 17.68
C GLN A 100 10.56 0.79 18.44
N ARG A 101 9.46 1.01 17.72
CA ARG A 101 8.10 1.12 18.25
C ARG A 101 7.13 0.38 17.33
N PRO A 102 6.03 -0.19 17.84
CA PRO A 102 4.96 -0.67 16.98
C PRO A 102 4.19 0.51 16.35
N VAL A 103 3.42 0.19 15.32
CA VAL A 103 2.36 1.08 14.81
C VAL A 103 1.34 1.27 15.94
N ASP A 104 0.89 2.51 16.12
CA ASP A 104 -0.12 2.85 17.13
C ASP A 104 -1.44 2.13 16.80
N PRO A 105 -1.97 1.28 17.70
CA PRO A 105 -3.17 0.48 17.44
C PRO A 105 -4.40 1.31 17.11
N ASP A 106 -4.44 2.59 17.54
CA ASP A 106 -5.55 3.49 17.21
C ASP A 106 -5.74 3.68 15.70
N HIS A 107 -4.67 3.50 14.91
CA HIS A 107 -4.72 3.60 13.45
C HIS A 107 -5.30 2.33 12.78
N LEU A 108 -5.41 1.23 13.50
CA LEU A 108 -6.09 0.01 13.03
C LEU A 108 -7.60 0.04 13.32
N GLY A 109 -8.00 0.84 14.31
CA GLY A 109 -9.38 1.12 14.67
C GLY A 109 -9.92 2.39 14.03
N SER A 110 -10.10 3.44 14.82
CA SER A 110 -10.87 4.63 14.43
C SER A 110 -10.07 5.83 13.91
N ASP A 111 -8.74 5.82 14.02
CA ASP A 111 -7.83 6.92 13.64
C ASP A 111 -8.34 8.32 14.09
N LEU A 112 -8.58 8.47 15.40
CA LEU A 112 -9.11 9.72 15.96
C LEU A 112 -8.23 10.96 15.68
N GLY A 113 -6.94 10.74 15.41
CA GLY A 113 -5.97 11.79 15.08
C GLY A 113 -5.97 12.25 13.62
N LYS A 114 -6.77 11.63 12.73
CA LYS A 114 -6.76 11.89 11.28
C LYS A 114 -5.36 11.81 10.67
N LYS A 115 -4.56 10.85 11.16
CA LYS A 115 -3.19 10.64 10.70
C LYS A 115 -3.14 9.78 9.43
N LEU A 116 -4.25 9.20 9.02
CA LEU A 116 -4.38 8.44 7.79
C LEU A 116 -5.05 9.27 6.69
N ALA A 117 -4.46 9.25 5.50
CA ALA A 117 -5.12 9.64 4.27
C ALA A 117 -6.16 8.60 3.85
N ALA A 118 -5.87 7.30 4.00
CA ALA A 118 -6.80 6.21 3.73
C ALA A 118 -6.31 4.91 4.39
N ARG A 119 -7.17 3.89 4.38
CA ARG A 119 -6.84 2.52 4.82
C ARG A 119 -7.42 1.48 3.87
N VAL A 120 -6.68 0.40 3.64
CA VAL A 120 -7.25 -0.83 3.06
C VAL A 120 -7.06 -1.97 4.05
N THR A 121 -8.13 -2.70 4.35
CA THR A 121 -8.08 -3.88 5.23
C THR A 121 -8.30 -5.13 4.40
N LEU A 122 -7.35 -6.06 4.48
CA LEU A 122 -7.30 -7.30 3.71
C LEU A 122 -7.46 -8.48 4.66
N GLY A 123 -8.62 -9.14 4.60
CA GLY A 123 -8.91 -10.34 5.40
C GLY A 123 -8.48 -11.65 4.74
N ALA A 124 -8.17 -11.63 3.44
CA ALA A 124 -7.76 -12.82 2.70
C ALA A 124 -6.69 -12.48 1.67
N GLY A 125 -5.96 -13.51 1.22
CA GLY A 125 -5.00 -13.41 0.13
C GLY A 125 -3.57 -13.24 0.60
N ARG A 126 -2.68 -12.91 -0.34
CA ARG A 126 -1.24 -12.79 -0.07
C ARG A 126 -0.56 -11.88 -1.06
N ILE A 127 0.63 -11.40 -0.71
CA ILE A 127 1.55 -10.80 -1.67
C ILE A 127 1.99 -11.88 -2.66
N THR A 128 1.92 -11.57 -3.96
CA THR A 128 2.40 -12.46 -5.02
C THR A 128 3.62 -11.89 -5.72
N ARG A 129 3.61 -10.59 -6.02
CA ARG A 129 4.68 -9.92 -6.78
C ARG A 129 4.94 -8.52 -6.26
N VAL A 130 6.12 -8.00 -6.52
CA VAL A 130 6.49 -6.61 -6.21
C VAL A 130 7.26 -5.99 -7.35
N SER A 131 7.19 -4.67 -7.50
CA SER A 131 8.12 -3.93 -8.35
C SER A 131 9.17 -3.30 -7.44
N PRO A 132 10.41 -3.81 -7.40
CA PRO A 132 11.48 -3.16 -6.64
C PRO A 132 11.68 -1.75 -7.19
N GLY A 133 11.74 -0.76 -6.31
CA GLY A 133 12.06 0.61 -6.66
C GLY A 133 13.58 0.81 -6.77
N VAL A 134 14.11 1.70 -5.95
CA VAL A 134 15.53 2.05 -5.93
C VAL A 134 16.25 1.55 -4.67
N CYS A 135 17.56 1.81 -4.60
CA CYS A 135 18.35 1.48 -3.43
C CYS A 135 18.30 2.61 -2.39
N TRP A 136 17.99 2.25 -1.15
CA TRP A 136 17.91 3.15 -0.02
C TRP A 136 18.96 2.78 1.03
N GLU A 137 19.68 3.77 1.55
CA GLU A 137 20.41 3.66 2.80
C GLU A 137 19.38 3.72 3.95
N TRP A 138 19.03 2.56 4.47
CA TRP A 138 18.01 2.37 5.51
C TRP A 138 18.46 2.88 6.87
N ARG A 139 19.73 2.60 7.20
CA ARG A 139 20.49 3.12 8.34
C ARG A 139 21.91 3.41 7.89
N PRO A 140 22.72 4.17 8.67
CA PRO A 140 24.10 4.41 8.31
C PRO A 140 24.85 3.12 7.95
N GLY A 141 25.24 2.98 6.68
CA GLY A 141 25.95 1.80 6.15
C GLY A 141 25.09 0.57 5.83
N GLU A 142 23.76 0.65 5.95
CA GLU A 142 22.83 -0.44 5.69
C GLU A 142 21.96 -0.12 4.47
N PHE A 143 22.06 -0.92 3.42
CA PHE A 143 21.41 -0.66 2.13
C PHE A 143 20.30 -1.68 1.84
N ARG A 144 19.14 -1.21 1.37
CA ARG A 144 17.98 -2.05 1.07
C ARG A 144 17.27 -1.63 -0.22
N PRO A 145 16.89 -2.60 -1.08
CA PRO A 145 15.95 -2.33 -2.15
C PRO A 145 14.54 -2.22 -1.54
N ILE A 146 13.82 -1.15 -1.85
CA ILE A 146 12.45 -0.93 -1.36
C ILE A 146 11.50 -0.96 -2.54
N ALA A 147 10.45 -1.76 -2.47
CA ALA A 147 9.40 -1.81 -3.48
C ALA A 147 8.64 -0.49 -3.55
N HIS A 148 8.23 -0.11 -4.76
CA HIS A 148 7.29 1.00 -4.99
C HIS A 148 5.89 0.48 -5.35
N ARG A 149 5.78 -0.80 -5.73
CA ARG A 149 4.53 -1.51 -6.00
C ARG A 149 4.49 -2.90 -5.40
N VAL A 150 3.32 -3.32 -4.94
CA VAL A 150 3.05 -4.65 -4.40
C VAL A 150 1.73 -5.16 -4.97
N GLU A 151 1.73 -6.36 -5.54
CA GLU A 151 0.50 -7.08 -5.89
C GLU A 151 0.08 -8.00 -4.75
N TRP A 152 -1.19 -7.85 -4.36
CA TRP A 152 -1.91 -8.73 -3.45
C TRP A 152 -2.99 -9.48 -4.21
N GLU A 153 -3.02 -10.80 -4.11
CA GLU A 153 -4.04 -11.62 -4.76
C GLU A 153 -4.91 -12.35 -3.73
N ILE A 154 -6.22 -12.29 -3.96
CA ILE A 154 -7.23 -13.07 -3.26
C ILE A 154 -7.81 -14.05 -4.30
N PRO A 155 -7.43 -15.34 -4.24
CA PRO A 155 -8.02 -16.36 -5.10
C PRO A 155 -9.46 -16.64 -4.68
N ASP A 156 -10.22 -17.27 -5.59
CA ASP A 156 -11.51 -17.89 -5.28
C ASP A 156 -12.54 -16.99 -4.59
N VAL A 157 -12.58 -15.70 -4.95
CA VAL A 157 -13.61 -14.77 -4.48
C VAL A 157 -14.96 -15.24 -4.99
N GLU A 158 -15.84 -15.61 -4.06
CA GLU A 158 -17.16 -16.14 -4.39
C GLU A 158 -18.06 -15.10 -5.06
N GLY A 159 -18.79 -15.54 -6.08
CA GLY A 159 -19.78 -14.72 -6.78
C GLY A 159 -19.37 -14.38 -8.21
N GLU A 160 -20.21 -13.59 -8.86
CA GLU A 160 -20.05 -13.18 -10.26
C GLU A 160 -19.57 -11.73 -10.39
N GLN A 161 -19.52 -11.00 -9.28
CA GLN A 161 -19.18 -9.59 -9.22
C GLN A 161 -18.65 -9.23 -7.82
N LEU A 162 -17.94 -8.12 -7.75
CA LEU A 162 -17.47 -7.49 -6.52
C LEU A 162 -18.12 -6.11 -6.37
N THR A 163 -18.91 -5.91 -5.32
CA THR A 163 -19.36 -4.55 -4.97
C THR A 163 -18.31 -3.90 -4.09
N LEU A 164 -17.56 -2.95 -4.65
CA LEU A 164 -16.56 -2.20 -3.92
C LEU A 164 -17.22 -1.03 -3.20
N VAL A 165 -17.07 -0.99 -1.88
CA VAL A 165 -17.55 0.10 -1.04
C VAL A 165 -16.41 0.67 -0.22
N SER A 166 -16.57 1.93 0.19
CA SER A 166 -15.69 2.58 1.14
C SER A 166 -16.49 3.15 2.30
N GLU A 167 -15.87 3.25 3.46
CA GLU A 167 -16.48 3.75 4.70
C GLU A 167 -15.59 4.83 5.30
N LEU A 168 -16.13 5.67 6.19
CA LEU A 168 -15.24 6.55 6.96
C LEU A 168 -14.32 5.72 7.85
N ILE A 169 -13.05 6.11 7.94
CA ILE A 169 -12.16 5.59 8.97
C ILE A 169 -12.77 5.97 10.33
N GLY A 170 -12.88 5.01 11.26
CA GLY A 170 -13.70 5.19 12.46
C GLY A 170 -15.02 4.43 12.46
N GLY A 171 -15.53 4.07 11.30
CA GLY A 171 -16.91 3.59 11.18
C GLY A 171 -17.92 4.72 11.44
N GLY A 172 -19.21 4.35 11.54
CA GLY A 172 -20.29 5.28 11.91
C GLY A 172 -20.71 6.29 10.83
N GLY A 173 -20.21 6.16 9.60
CA GLY A 173 -20.56 7.00 8.46
C GLY A 173 -21.25 6.24 7.33
N GLU A 174 -21.84 7.00 6.39
CA GLU A 174 -22.44 6.43 5.19
C GLU A 174 -21.40 5.68 4.33
N GLN A 175 -21.75 4.47 3.91
CA GLN A 175 -20.97 3.73 2.92
C GLN A 175 -21.07 4.43 1.57
N LYS A 176 -19.94 4.61 0.90
CA LYS A 176 -19.87 5.18 -0.44
C LYS A 176 -19.53 4.06 -1.41
N ALA A 177 -20.46 3.75 -2.31
CA ALA A 177 -20.19 2.84 -3.42
C ALA A 177 -19.06 3.40 -4.29
N LEU A 178 -18.07 2.57 -4.56
CA LEU A 178 -16.98 2.86 -5.49
C LEU A 178 -17.22 2.23 -6.86
N GLY A 179 -17.97 1.12 -6.91
CA GLY A 179 -18.42 0.50 -8.16
C GLY A 179 -18.80 -0.97 -7.94
N THR A 180 -19.59 -1.52 -8.86
CA THR A 180 -19.81 -2.96 -8.97
C THR A 180 -18.98 -3.48 -10.13
N LEU A 181 -18.06 -4.40 -9.84
CA LEU A 181 -17.02 -4.84 -10.76
C LEU A 181 -17.24 -6.30 -11.14
N PHE A 182 -17.31 -6.56 -12.44
CA PHE A 182 -17.42 -7.89 -13.03
C PHE A 182 -16.04 -8.38 -13.45
N PRO A 183 -15.73 -9.68 -13.25
CA PRO A 183 -14.45 -10.23 -13.65
C PRO A 183 -14.31 -10.25 -15.17
N MET A 184 -13.16 -9.79 -15.66
CA MET A 184 -12.74 -9.92 -17.06
C MET A 184 -11.72 -11.05 -17.15
N GLY A 185 -12.02 -12.11 -17.91
CA GLY A 185 -11.15 -13.29 -17.97
C GLY A 185 -10.95 -13.98 -16.62
N GLY A 186 -11.97 -13.97 -15.75
CA GLY A 186 -11.90 -14.59 -14.42
C GLY A 186 -11.16 -13.76 -13.35
N ARG A 187 -10.85 -12.50 -13.62
CA ARG A 187 -10.14 -11.62 -12.68
C ARG A 187 -10.78 -10.23 -12.58
N VAL A 188 -10.75 -9.65 -11.38
CA VAL A 188 -10.94 -8.21 -11.14
C VAL A 188 -9.58 -7.62 -10.77
N ASN A 189 -9.16 -6.55 -11.46
CA ASN A 189 -7.91 -5.86 -11.16
C ASN A 189 -8.21 -4.48 -10.56
N LEU A 190 -7.66 -4.23 -9.38
CA LEU A 190 -7.68 -2.93 -8.71
C LEU A 190 -6.27 -2.39 -8.58
N VAL A 191 -6.12 -1.07 -8.67
CA VAL A 191 -4.91 -0.37 -8.24
C VAL A 191 -5.29 0.60 -7.13
N VAL A 192 -4.59 0.55 -6.02
CA VAL A 192 -4.74 1.45 -4.89
C VAL A 192 -3.52 2.35 -4.86
N TYR A 193 -3.73 3.62 -5.18
CA TYR A 193 -2.70 4.64 -5.22
C TYR A 193 -2.65 5.40 -3.89
N HIS A 194 -1.43 5.69 -3.45
CA HIS A 194 -1.12 6.78 -2.54
C HIS A 194 0.10 7.55 -3.07
N GLU A 195 -0.13 8.29 -4.14
CA GLU A 195 0.92 8.90 -4.97
C GLU A 195 0.61 10.38 -5.23
N THR A 196 1.59 11.11 -5.76
CA THR A 196 1.38 12.50 -6.14
C THR A 196 0.48 12.58 -7.37
N THR A 197 -0.21 13.70 -7.58
CA THR A 197 -1.21 13.82 -8.66
C THR A 197 -0.63 13.63 -10.06
N GLN A 198 0.67 13.86 -10.23
CA GLN A 198 1.41 13.71 -11.48
C GLN A 198 1.78 12.25 -11.80
N ASP A 199 1.61 11.34 -10.83
CA ASP A 199 1.85 9.90 -11.00
C ASP A 199 0.55 9.10 -11.20
N LEU A 200 -0.61 9.78 -11.11
CA LEU A 200 -1.92 9.15 -11.28
C LEU A 200 -2.30 9.04 -12.77
N PRO A 201 -3.12 8.04 -13.14
CA PRO A 201 -3.77 7.98 -14.45
C PRO A 201 -4.55 9.26 -14.77
N PRO A 202 -4.76 9.62 -16.05
CA PRO A 202 -4.48 8.80 -17.24
C PRO A 202 -3.04 8.90 -17.78
N GLU A 203 -2.30 9.93 -17.42
CA GLU A 203 -0.97 10.22 -17.96
C GLU A 203 0.05 10.29 -16.82
N PRO A 204 0.38 9.15 -16.18
CA PRO A 204 1.41 9.13 -15.15
C PRO A 204 2.76 9.54 -15.76
N LEU A 205 3.57 10.29 -15.00
CA LEU A 205 4.93 10.60 -15.40
C LEU A 205 5.70 9.33 -15.77
N SER A 206 6.28 9.30 -16.96
CA SER A 206 7.12 8.19 -17.41
C SER A 206 8.37 8.08 -16.52
N VAL A 207 8.85 6.85 -16.27
CA VAL A 207 10.04 6.61 -15.44
C VAL A 207 11.25 7.43 -15.93
N ASP A 208 11.41 7.55 -17.25
CA ASP A 208 12.52 8.30 -17.86
C ASP A 208 12.42 9.82 -17.67
N SER A 209 11.20 10.33 -17.42
CA SER A 209 10.97 11.76 -17.17
C SER A 209 11.12 12.17 -15.71
N GLN A 210 11.30 11.21 -14.80
CA GLN A 210 11.35 11.47 -13.38
C GLN A 210 12.75 11.92 -12.96
N PRO A 211 12.88 13.01 -12.19
CA PRO A 211 14.18 13.47 -11.73
C PRO A 211 14.79 12.44 -10.77
N VAL A 212 15.98 11.94 -11.11
CA VAL A 212 16.75 11.07 -10.23
C VAL A 212 17.27 11.90 -9.04
N PRO A 213 16.94 11.55 -7.78
CA PRO A 213 17.47 12.26 -6.63
C PRO A 213 18.99 12.16 -6.54
N ALA A 214 19.63 13.16 -5.92
CA ALA A 214 21.05 13.07 -5.60
C ALA A 214 21.30 12.02 -4.49
N ARG A 215 22.44 11.33 -4.53
CA ARG A 215 22.83 10.41 -3.45
C ARG A 215 22.85 11.14 -2.09
N GLY A 216 22.32 10.49 -1.07
CA GLY A 216 22.13 11.07 0.26
C GLY A 216 20.85 11.91 0.41
N PHE A 217 20.05 12.08 -0.65
CA PHE A 217 18.76 12.78 -0.57
C PHE A 217 17.82 12.09 0.41
N THR A 218 17.25 12.88 1.32
CA THR A 218 16.28 12.42 2.30
C THR A 218 14.88 12.86 1.86
N PRO A 219 14.04 11.96 1.33
CA PRO A 219 12.65 12.28 0.98
C PRO A 219 11.82 12.70 2.20
N HIS A 220 11.19 13.86 2.12
CA HIS A 220 10.33 14.38 3.18
C HIS A 220 9.12 13.49 3.48
N HIS A 221 8.58 12.77 2.48
CA HIS A 221 7.41 11.93 2.66
C HIS A 221 7.64 10.75 3.62
N PHE A 222 8.88 10.32 3.87
CA PHE A 222 9.15 9.29 4.87
C PHE A 222 8.69 9.72 6.25
N THR A 223 8.76 11.02 6.58
CA THR A 223 8.34 11.54 7.89
C THR A 223 6.87 11.25 8.20
N ALA A 224 6.02 11.13 7.17
CA ALA A 224 4.60 10.83 7.34
C ALA A 224 4.39 9.46 8.00
N TYR A 225 5.22 8.45 7.69
CA TYR A 225 5.13 7.14 8.35
C TYR A 225 5.37 7.21 9.85
N TYR A 226 6.33 8.03 10.28
CA TYR A 226 6.80 8.07 11.67
C TYR A 226 5.70 8.59 12.59
N THR A 227 4.75 9.36 12.05
CA THR A 227 3.57 9.83 12.79
C THR A 227 2.60 8.71 13.19
N LEU A 228 2.67 7.56 12.52
CA LEU A 228 1.82 6.39 12.75
C LEU A 228 2.35 5.46 13.85
N PHE A 229 3.52 5.74 14.41
CA PHE A 229 4.13 4.91 15.45
C PHE A 229 3.85 5.50 16.84
N GLY A 230 3.75 4.62 17.84
CA GLY A 230 3.44 5.03 19.21
C GLY A 230 4.57 5.82 19.89
N GLY A 231 4.24 7.01 20.40
CA GLY A 231 5.17 7.86 21.16
C GLY A 231 6.24 8.55 20.30
N PRO A 232 7.25 9.21 20.92
CA PRO A 232 8.38 9.76 20.18
C PRO A 232 9.23 8.62 19.60
N VAL A 233 9.52 8.71 18.31
CA VAL A 233 10.38 7.77 17.58
C VAL A 233 11.67 8.45 17.12
N SER A 234 12.73 7.65 16.99
CA SER A 234 13.95 8.10 16.32
C SER A 234 13.65 8.48 14.88
N THR A 235 14.11 9.65 14.42
CA THR A 235 13.86 10.18 13.08
C THR A 235 15.04 9.94 12.14
N VAL A 236 15.69 8.78 12.25
CA VAL A 236 16.66 8.37 11.22
C VAL A 236 15.88 8.09 9.94
N LEU A 237 15.92 9.03 8.99
CA LEU A 237 15.21 8.91 7.73
C LEU A 237 16.09 8.17 6.70
N PRO A 238 15.53 7.20 5.97
CA PRO A 238 16.21 6.56 4.86
C PRO A 238 16.64 7.58 3.81
N ARG A 239 17.79 7.31 3.18
CA ARG A 239 18.39 8.20 2.18
C ARG A 239 18.52 7.49 0.85
N PHE A 240 18.33 8.21 -0.24
CA PHE A 240 18.56 7.67 -1.56
C PHE A 240 20.03 7.29 -1.73
N ALA A 241 20.31 6.01 -2.02
CA ALA A 241 21.67 5.49 -2.18
C ALA A 241 22.06 5.31 -3.65
N GLY A 242 21.11 5.01 -4.52
CA GLY A 242 21.38 4.80 -5.95
C GLY A 242 20.34 3.95 -6.66
N LYS A 243 20.75 3.38 -7.79
CA LYS A 243 19.90 2.49 -8.59
C LYS A 243 19.71 1.16 -7.86
N LEU A 244 18.68 0.40 -8.25
CA LEU A 244 18.45 -0.94 -7.69
C LEU A 244 19.68 -1.86 -7.78
N ALA A 245 20.42 -1.80 -8.90
CA ALA A 245 21.63 -2.57 -9.12
C ALA A 245 22.79 -2.23 -8.17
N ASP A 246 22.72 -1.08 -7.48
CA ASP A 246 23.70 -0.68 -6.46
C ASP A 246 23.40 -1.31 -5.09
N CYS A 247 22.23 -1.97 -4.93
CA CYS A 247 21.78 -2.54 -3.67
C CYS A 247 22.17 -4.01 -3.52
N PRO A 248 22.44 -4.48 -2.29
CA PRO A 248 22.51 -5.92 -2.03
C PRO A 248 21.14 -6.56 -2.31
N PRO A 249 21.11 -7.82 -2.79
CA PRO A 249 19.86 -8.55 -2.96
C PRO A 249 19.19 -8.74 -1.59
N PRO A 250 17.85 -8.68 -1.50
CA PRO A 250 17.17 -8.93 -0.25
C PRO A 250 17.25 -10.42 0.12
N ALA A 251 17.27 -10.74 1.41
CA ALA A 251 17.40 -12.12 1.89
C ALA A 251 16.21 -13.02 1.48
N ASN A 252 15.02 -12.44 1.32
CA ASN A 252 13.80 -13.13 0.89
C ASN A 252 13.11 -12.31 -0.23
N PRO A 253 13.57 -12.39 -1.49
CA PRO A 253 13.00 -11.62 -2.58
C PRO A 253 11.58 -12.13 -2.92
N CYS A 254 10.67 -11.18 -3.22
CA CYS A 254 9.42 -11.49 -3.91
C CYS A 254 9.68 -11.65 -5.42
N GLU A 255 8.76 -12.33 -6.11
CA GLU A 255 8.74 -12.33 -7.57
C GLU A 255 8.54 -10.90 -8.13
N PRO A 256 9.25 -10.52 -9.20
CA PRO A 256 9.11 -9.20 -9.78
C PRO A 256 7.81 -9.06 -10.57
N ILE A 257 7.19 -7.88 -10.45
CA ILE A 257 6.21 -7.39 -11.40
C ILE A 257 6.93 -7.07 -12.74
N PRO A 258 6.37 -7.43 -13.90
CA PRO A 258 6.94 -7.03 -15.19
C PRO A 258 7.12 -5.50 -15.33
N PRO A 259 8.21 -5.04 -15.99
CA PRO A 259 8.66 -3.64 -15.97
C PRO A 259 7.79 -2.63 -16.76
N ASP A 260 6.61 -3.02 -17.23
CA ASP A 260 5.70 -2.21 -18.05
C ASP A 260 4.60 -1.50 -17.25
N MET A 261 4.51 -1.73 -15.95
CA MET A 261 3.58 -1.02 -15.07
C MET A 261 4.29 0.21 -14.49
N GLY A 262 4.03 1.42 -15.04
CA GLY A 262 4.71 2.72 -14.76
C GLY A 262 4.80 3.23 -13.31
N GLY A 263 4.76 4.55 -13.06
CA GLY A 263 4.84 5.14 -11.70
C GLY A 263 6.25 5.50 -11.21
N MET A 264 6.35 6.06 -10.00
CA MET A 264 7.62 6.56 -9.42
C MET A 264 8.37 5.45 -8.66
N PRO A 265 9.57 5.01 -9.08
CA PRO A 265 10.36 4.00 -8.36
C PRO A 265 10.95 4.53 -7.04
N TYR A 266 10.77 5.83 -6.79
CA TYR A 266 11.17 6.52 -5.58
C TYR A 266 10.07 6.59 -4.52
N THR A 267 8.82 6.21 -4.85
CA THR A 267 7.82 5.98 -3.80
C THR A 267 8.17 4.69 -3.07
N CYS A 268 7.82 4.65 -1.78
CA CYS A 268 8.31 3.62 -0.89
C CYS A 268 7.15 2.85 -0.28
N LEU A 269 7.24 1.52 -0.29
CA LEU A 269 6.35 0.64 0.45
C LEU A 269 7.14 0.03 1.60
N VAL A 270 6.71 0.32 2.81
CA VAL A 270 7.36 -0.15 4.05
C VAL A 270 6.37 -0.93 4.89
N ALA A 271 6.86 -1.61 5.91
CA ALA A 271 6.04 -2.32 6.87
C ALA A 271 6.20 -1.74 8.28
N GLY A 272 5.23 -2.06 9.13
CA GLY A 272 5.33 -1.99 10.58
C GLY A 272 4.54 -3.15 11.16
N VAL A 273 4.64 -3.41 12.46
CA VAL A 273 3.66 -4.32 13.11
C VAL A 273 2.78 -3.54 14.05
N GLY A 274 1.51 -3.92 14.10
CA GLY A 274 0.61 -3.49 15.17
C GLY A 274 1.09 -4.07 16.50
N SER A 275 0.80 -3.40 17.61
CA SER A 275 1.05 -3.96 18.92
C SER A 275 0.19 -5.23 19.11
N GLY A 276 0.70 -6.39 18.71
CA GLY A 276 0.19 -7.66 19.18
C GLY A 276 0.38 -7.68 20.69
N GLY A 277 -0.69 -7.88 21.44
CA GLY A 277 -0.63 -8.00 22.89
C GLY A 277 0.42 -9.03 23.27
N GLY A 278 1.54 -8.55 23.81
CA GLY A 278 2.51 -9.42 24.44
C GLY A 278 1.89 -9.97 25.71
N THR A 279 1.45 -11.22 25.67
CA THR A 279 1.41 -12.05 26.86
C THR A 279 2.70 -12.85 26.93
N GLY A 280 3.60 -12.40 27.80
CA GLY A 280 4.56 -13.24 28.54
C GLY A 280 5.66 -13.96 27.76
N GLY A 281 6.88 -13.44 27.91
CA GLY A 281 8.10 -14.23 28.01
C GLY A 281 8.85 -13.80 29.26
#